data_AF-A0A7U6QNI7-F1
#
_entry.id   AF-A0A7U6QNI7-F1
#
_cell.length_a   1.000
_cell.length_b   1.000
_cell.length_c   1.000
_cell.angle_alpha   90.00
_cell.angle_beta   90.00
_cell.angle_gamma   90.00
#
_symmetry.space_group_name_H-M   'P 1'
#
loop_
_entity.id
_entity.type
_entity.pdbx_description
1 polymer ?
#
loop_
_entity_poly.entity_id
_entity_poly.type
_entity_poly.pdbx_seq_one_letter_code
_entity_poly.pdbx_strand_id
1 'polypeptide(L)'
;MQKKFQKFRMASIQPTNNKHIKARVLTTSGMLAAAIMMTGCSPTEEAQNEAENNANGETQDVNLLNVSYDVSRDFYKEYNALFSTDYQKAHPNSKVNINQSHGGSSKQALSVANGLQADVVTFNQESDMNLLVEKV
;
A
#
# COMPACT_ATOMS: atom_id res chain seq x y z
N MET A 1 33.40 -10.46 47.42
CA MET A 1 32.49 -11.53 46.94
C MET A 1 31.86 -11.06 45.62
N GLN A 2 32.55 -11.03 44.47
CA GLN A 2 32.76 -12.12 43.50
C GLN A 2 31.51 -12.99 43.26
N LYS A 3 30.63 -12.58 42.34
CA LYS A 3 29.86 -13.51 41.50
C LYS A 3 30.02 -13.10 40.04
N LYS A 4 30.87 -13.88 39.37
CA LYS A 4 31.33 -13.82 37.99
C LYS A 4 30.74 -15.05 37.32
N PHE A 5 29.67 -14.98 36.53
CA PHE A 5 29.29 -16.10 35.67
C PHE A 5 28.68 -15.63 34.34
N GLN A 6 29.51 -15.79 33.31
CA GLN A 6 29.20 -16.29 31.96
C GLN A 6 28.43 -15.40 30.97
N LYS A 7 29.26 -14.60 30.31
CA LYS A 7 29.29 -14.36 28.85
C LYS A 7 28.97 -15.64 28.06
N PHE A 8 27.79 -15.72 27.47
CA PHE A 8 27.49 -16.63 26.36
C PHE A 8 27.60 -15.87 25.04
N ARG A 9 28.70 -16.13 24.32
CA ARG A 9 28.85 -15.86 22.88
C ARG A 9 28.71 -17.20 22.19
N MET A 10 27.72 -17.36 21.33
CA MET A 10 27.63 -18.46 20.37
C MET A 10 26.71 -17.96 19.24
N ALA A 11 27.27 -17.29 18.22
CA ALA A 11 27.76 -17.91 16.99
C ALA A 11 26.68 -18.71 16.25
N SER A 12 26.11 -18.06 15.23
CA SER A 12 25.83 -18.57 13.89
C SER A 12 25.23 -19.97 13.75
N ILE A 13 23.95 -20.02 13.39
CA ILE A 13 23.38 -21.15 12.64
C ILE A 13 22.44 -20.58 11.57
N GLN A 14 22.95 -20.44 10.34
CA GLN A 14 22.15 -20.61 9.12
C GLN A 14 22.21 -22.09 8.74
N PRO A 15 21.10 -22.65 8.25
CA PRO A 15 21.18 -23.34 6.97
C PRO A 15 19.98 -22.96 6.09
N THR A 16 20.27 -22.29 4.98
CA THR A 16 19.39 -22.28 3.81
C THR A 16 19.42 -23.68 3.21
N ASN A 17 18.26 -24.32 3.08
CA ASN A 17 18.16 -25.64 2.51
C ASN A 17 17.19 -25.65 1.33
N ASN A 18 17.73 -26.22 0.24
CA ASN A 18 17.08 -26.78 -0.93
C ASN A 18 16.41 -25.83 -1.92
N LYS A 19 16.56 -26.02 -3.23
CA LYS A 19 17.50 -26.74 -4.09
C LYS A 19 16.97 -26.43 -5.50
N HIS A 20 17.82 -25.89 -6.36
CA HIS A 20 17.70 -25.92 -7.82
C HIS A 20 16.37 -25.46 -8.45
N ILE A 21 16.27 -24.16 -8.75
CA ILE A 21 15.64 -23.75 -10.02
C ILE A 21 16.73 -23.11 -10.86
N LYS A 22 17.01 -23.77 -11.97
CA LYS A 22 18.14 -23.54 -12.85
C LYS A 22 18.00 -22.16 -13.50
N ALA A 23 18.99 -21.30 -13.28
CA ALA A 23 19.34 -20.28 -14.26
C ALA A 23 19.68 -21.03 -15.57
N ARG A 24 18.83 -20.89 -16.59
CA ARG A 24 19.10 -21.43 -17.92
C ARG A 24 18.69 -20.41 -18.98
N VAL A 25 19.73 -19.74 -19.47
CA VAL A 25 19.94 -19.39 -20.89
C VAL A 25 19.14 -18.19 -21.42
N LEU A 26 19.84 -17.07 -21.43
CA LEU A 26 19.78 -16.04 -22.46
C LEU A 26 20.07 -16.68 -23.82
N THR A 27 19.05 -16.82 -24.67
CA THR A 27 19.21 -17.03 -26.12
C THR A 27 18.57 -15.87 -26.85
N THR A 28 19.42 -14.91 -27.22
CA THR A 28 19.27 -14.11 -28.43
C THR A 28 19.17 -15.04 -29.63
N SER A 29 18.03 -15.05 -30.32
CA SER A 29 17.94 -15.43 -31.73
C SER A 29 16.68 -14.82 -32.30
N GLY A 30 16.87 -13.75 -33.06
CA GLY A 30 15.84 -13.28 -33.96
C GLY A 30 15.55 -14.36 -34.99
N MET A 31 14.28 -14.56 -35.28
CA MET A 31 13.86 -15.03 -36.60
C MET A 31 12.65 -14.22 -37.03
N LEU A 32 12.92 -13.40 -38.03
CA LEU A 32 12.03 -12.70 -38.93
C LEU A 32 10.89 -13.61 -39.41
N ALA A 33 9.64 -13.23 -39.16
CA ALA A 33 8.50 -13.68 -39.95
C ALA A 33 7.51 -12.52 -40.06
N ALA A 34 7.57 -11.83 -41.19
CA ALA A 34 6.55 -10.90 -41.65
C ALA A 34 5.41 -11.69 -42.30
N ALA A 35 4.17 -11.51 -41.85
CA ALA A 35 2.97 -11.78 -42.65
C ALA A 35 1.81 -10.89 -42.17
N ILE A 36 1.26 -10.14 -43.11
CA ILE A 36 0.23 -9.12 -42.99
C ILE A 36 -1.16 -9.77 -42.90
N MET A 37 -1.97 -9.36 -41.93
CA MET A 37 -3.43 -9.46 -42.00
C MET A 37 -4.01 -8.14 -41.46
N MET A 38 -4.49 -7.28 -42.37
CA MET A 38 -5.26 -6.08 -42.07
C MET A 38 -6.69 -6.48 -41.69
N THR A 39 -6.95 -6.63 -40.40
CA THR A 39 -8.32 -6.71 -39.89
C THR A 39 -8.37 -6.14 -38.46
N GLY A 40 -9.15 -5.07 -38.28
CA GLY A 40 -9.82 -4.74 -37.01
C GLY A 40 -8.96 -4.24 -35.85
N CYS A 41 -9.10 -2.95 -35.54
CA CYS A 41 -8.54 -2.31 -34.35
C CYS A 41 -9.25 -2.80 -33.07
N SER A 42 -8.53 -3.46 -32.15
CA SER A 42 -8.64 -3.38 -30.67
C SER A 42 -7.86 -4.55 -30.03
N PRO A 43 -6.82 -4.33 -29.21
CA PRO A 43 -6.18 -5.41 -28.48
C PRO A 43 -7.02 -5.81 -27.26
N THR A 44 -7.44 -7.08 -27.23
CA THR A 44 -7.82 -7.81 -26.02
C THR A 44 -6.73 -8.86 -25.81
N GLU A 45 -6.05 -8.82 -24.65
CA GLU A 45 -5.57 -9.97 -23.87
C GLU A 45 -4.59 -9.50 -22.79
N GLU A 46 -5.14 -9.14 -21.63
CA GLU A 46 -4.46 -9.32 -20.34
C GLU A 46 -5.45 -9.94 -19.35
N ALA A 47 -4.97 -10.97 -18.68
CA ALA A 47 -5.31 -11.40 -17.33
C ALA A 47 -6.77 -11.82 -17.03
N GLN A 48 -6.92 -13.15 -16.97
CA GLN A 48 -7.81 -13.86 -16.05
C GLN A 48 -7.85 -13.16 -14.68
N ASN A 49 -9.03 -12.75 -14.21
CA ASN A 49 -9.28 -12.63 -12.78
C ASN A 49 -10.70 -13.11 -12.46
N GLU A 50 -10.70 -14.04 -11.53
CA GLU A 50 -11.81 -14.81 -11.01
C GLU A 50 -12.74 -13.90 -10.19
N ALA A 51 -14.04 -14.00 -10.44
CA ALA A 51 -15.04 -13.43 -9.55
C ALA A 51 -16.15 -14.44 -9.36
N GLU A 52 -15.88 -15.52 -8.62
CA GLU A 52 -16.93 -16.30 -7.99
C GLU A 52 -16.42 -17.16 -6.84
N ASN A 53 -17.10 -17.01 -5.69
CA ASN A 53 -17.01 -17.75 -4.43
C ASN A 53 -15.92 -17.33 -3.44
N ASN A 54 -16.34 -16.60 -2.40
CA ASN A 54 -15.94 -16.91 -1.02
C ASN A 54 -17.02 -16.44 -0.03
N ALA A 55 -18.04 -17.28 0.15
CA ALA A 55 -18.79 -17.30 1.39
C ALA A 55 -17.91 -17.97 2.45
N ASN A 56 -17.17 -17.17 3.23
CA ASN A 56 -16.56 -17.58 4.49
C ASN A 56 -15.99 -16.33 5.20
N GLY A 57 -16.67 -15.88 6.27
CA GLY A 57 -16.22 -14.83 7.19
C GLY A 57 -15.55 -13.63 6.54
N GLU A 58 -16.34 -12.71 5.97
CA GLU A 58 -15.81 -11.57 5.22
C GLU A 58 -14.81 -10.76 6.06
N THR A 59 -13.54 -10.83 5.67
CA THR A 59 -12.55 -9.86 6.10
C THR A 59 -12.84 -8.58 5.33
N GLN A 60 -13.31 -7.55 6.04
CA GLN A 60 -13.64 -6.26 5.44
C GLN A 60 -12.37 -5.41 5.42
N ASP A 61 -11.73 -5.34 4.26
CA ASP A 61 -10.56 -4.49 4.03
C ASP A 61 -11.01 -3.04 3.78
N VAL A 62 -10.74 -2.16 4.75
CA VAL A 62 -11.07 -0.73 4.69
C VAL A 62 -9.84 0.03 4.21
N ASN A 63 -9.96 0.69 3.06
CA ASN A 63 -8.94 1.59 2.55
C ASN A 63 -9.34 3.03 2.83
N LEU A 64 -8.46 3.80 3.46
CA LEU A 64 -8.67 5.22 3.76
C LEU A 64 -7.57 6.06 3.11
N LEU A 65 -7.93 7.22 2.56
CA LEU A 65 -7.00 8.27 2.19
C LEU A 65 -7.08 9.42 3.19
N ASN A 66 -5.99 9.62 3.95
CA ASN A 66 -5.78 10.82 4.75
C ASN A 66 -5.05 11.87 3.91
N VAL A 67 -5.74 12.97 3.62
CA VAL A 67 -5.16 14.15 2.98
C VAL A 67 -4.77 15.15 4.07
N SER A 68 -3.46 15.40 4.21
CA SER A 68 -2.90 16.21 5.30
C SER A 68 -1.88 17.24 4.81
N TYR A 69 -1.35 18.04 5.73
CA TYR A 69 -0.33 19.07 5.48
C TYR A 69 1.09 18.54 5.75
N ASP A 70 2.12 19.10 5.10
CA ASP A 70 3.48 18.52 5.09
C ASP A 70 4.11 18.25 6.46
N VAL A 71 3.84 19.10 7.46
CA VAL A 71 4.44 18.96 8.79
C VAL A 71 3.94 17.71 9.55
N SER A 72 2.77 17.17 9.20
CA SER A 72 2.20 15.98 9.85
C SER A 72 2.69 14.65 9.26
N ARG A 73 3.57 14.69 8.24
CA ARG A 73 3.98 13.51 7.47
C ARG A 73 4.56 12.38 8.32
N ASP A 74 5.58 12.71 9.11
CA ASP A 74 6.26 11.71 9.93
C ASP A 74 5.37 11.24 11.09
N PHE A 75 4.55 12.15 11.64
CA PHE A 75 3.56 11.80 12.65
C PHE A 75 2.60 10.72 12.15
N TYR A 76 1.97 10.92 10.99
CA TYR A 76 1.00 9.93 10.49
C TYR A 76 1.66 8.67 9.94
N LYS A 77 2.92 8.72 9.49
CA LYS A 77 3.67 7.51 9.13
C LYS A 77 3.78 6.55 10.31
N GLU A 78 4.04 7.08 11.50
CA GLU A 78 4.16 6.29 12.73
C GLU A 78 2.78 5.96 13.32
N TYR A 79 1.90 6.96 13.42
CA TYR A 79 0.58 6.81 14.01
C TYR A 79 -0.31 5.83 13.22
N ASN A 80 -0.32 5.88 11.89
CA ASN A 80 -1.18 5.01 11.09
C ASN A 80 -0.84 3.53 11.28
N ALA A 81 0.45 3.19 11.44
CA ALA A 81 0.88 1.81 11.69
C ALA A 81 0.37 1.29 13.05
N LEU A 82 0.43 2.15 14.08
CA LEU A 82 -0.11 1.84 15.40
C LEU A 82 -1.63 1.70 15.35
N PHE A 83 -2.32 2.65 14.71
CA PHE A 83 -3.77 2.62 14.56
C PHE A 83 -4.25 1.37 13.84
N SER A 84 -3.67 1.02 12.69
CA SER A 84 -4.07 -0.18 11.95
C SER A 84 -3.86 -1.46 12.77
N THR A 85 -2.77 -1.52 13.53
CA THR A 85 -2.47 -2.67 14.41
C THR A 85 -3.48 -2.76 15.55
N ASP A 86 -3.78 -1.65 16.22
CA ASP A 86 -4.70 -1.62 17.35
C ASP A 86 -6.16 -1.80 16.91
N TYR A 87 -6.53 -1.25 15.76
CA TYR A 87 -7.84 -1.46 15.16
C TYR A 87 -8.08 -2.93 14.83
N GLN A 88 -7.08 -3.62 14.24
CA GLN A 88 -7.19 -5.04 13.90
C GLN A 88 -7.30 -5.94 15.15
N LYS A 89 -6.67 -5.56 16.28
CA LYS A 89 -6.87 -6.27 17.55
C LYS A 89 -8.31 -6.18 18.04
N ALA A 90 -8.93 -5.02 17.88
CA ALA A 90 -10.33 -4.81 18.25
C ALA A 90 -11.32 -5.41 17.23
N HIS A 91 -10.92 -5.47 15.96
CA HIS A 91 -11.73 -5.97 14.84
C HIS A 91 -10.95 -7.05 14.07
N PRO A 92 -10.91 -8.31 14.54
CA PRO A 92 -10.09 -9.36 13.96
C PRO A 92 -10.40 -9.67 12.48
N ASN A 93 -11.63 -9.39 12.06
CA ASN A 93 -12.11 -9.60 10.68
C ASN A 93 -12.09 -8.30 9.86
N SER A 94 -11.35 -7.29 10.27
CA SER A 94 -11.24 -6.03 9.53
C SER A 94 -9.82 -5.53 9.51
N LYS A 95 -9.35 -5.16 8.32
CA LYS A 95 -8.01 -4.61 8.13
C LYS A 95 -8.14 -3.20 7.60
N VAL A 96 -7.51 -2.25 8.28
CA VAL A 96 -7.50 -0.84 7.83
C VAL A 96 -6.16 -0.53 7.19
N ASN A 97 -6.20 -0.09 5.94
CA ASN A 97 -5.06 0.39 5.19
C ASN A 97 -5.20 1.90 4.97
N ILE A 98 -4.25 2.69 5.48
CA ILE A 98 -4.31 4.15 5.43
C ILE A 98 -3.24 4.68 4.48
N ASN A 99 -3.69 5.18 3.34
CA ASN A 99 -2.89 5.95 2.41
C ASN A 99 -2.80 7.40 2.86
N GLN A 100 -1.73 8.07 2.44
CA GLN A 100 -1.46 9.45 2.86
C GLN A 100 -1.11 10.33 1.66
N SER A 101 -1.63 11.54 1.65
CA SER A 101 -1.23 12.62 0.75
C SER A 101 -0.80 13.83 1.56
N HIS A 102 0.36 14.42 1.23
CA HIS A 102 0.89 15.59 1.92
C HIS A 102 1.31 16.69 0.94
N GLY A 103 1.13 17.93 1.38
CA GLY A 103 1.57 19.12 0.69
C GLY A 103 1.27 20.37 1.51
N GLY A 104 1.29 21.54 0.89
CA GLY A 104 0.77 22.76 1.52
C GLY A 104 -0.72 22.62 1.84
N SER A 105 -1.15 23.01 3.06
CA SER A 105 -2.52 22.80 3.56
C SER A 105 -3.60 23.31 2.59
N SER A 106 -3.52 24.58 2.20
CA SER A 106 -4.50 25.15 1.24
C SER A 106 -4.45 24.50 -0.14
N LYS A 107 -3.30 24.00 -0.59
CA LYS A 107 -3.20 23.25 -1.87
C LYS A 107 -3.92 21.90 -1.77
N GLN A 108 -3.78 21.23 -0.64
CA GLN A 108 -4.43 19.96 -0.37
C GLN A 108 -5.95 20.16 -0.25
N ALA A 109 -6.40 21.19 0.47
CA ALA A 109 -7.80 21.59 0.55
C ALA A 109 -8.39 21.88 -0.85
N LEU A 110 -7.68 22.66 -1.67
CA LEU A 110 -8.09 22.90 -3.06
C LEU A 110 -8.14 21.61 -3.89
N SER A 111 -7.22 20.66 -3.66
CA SER A 111 -7.21 19.39 -4.38
C SER A 111 -8.46 18.56 -4.04
N VAL A 112 -8.84 18.49 -2.76
CA VAL A 112 -10.07 17.83 -2.30
C VAL A 112 -11.31 18.56 -2.85
N ALA A 113 -11.34 19.88 -2.76
CA ALA A 113 -12.41 20.69 -3.34
C ALA A 113 -12.57 20.49 -4.86
N ASN A 114 -11.50 20.09 -5.55
CA ASN A 114 -11.49 19.84 -7.00
C ASN A 114 -11.67 18.36 -7.37
N GLY A 115 -12.04 17.51 -6.41
CA GLY A 115 -12.44 16.12 -6.68
C GLY A 115 -11.42 15.05 -6.28
N LEU A 116 -10.35 15.39 -5.55
CA LEU A 116 -9.58 14.36 -4.85
C LEU A 116 -10.46 13.72 -3.77
N GLN A 117 -10.72 12.43 -3.91
CA GLN A 117 -11.54 11.65 -2.99
C GLN A 117 -10.76 11.32 -1.71
N ALA A 118 -10.80 12.23 -0.75
CA ALA A 118 -10.28 12.01 0.60
C ALA A 118 -11.38 11.44 1.50
N ASP A 119 -11.05 10.41 2.27
CA ASP A 119 -11.96 9.91 3.31
C ASP A 119 -11.87 10.75 4.57
N VAL A 120 -10.65 11.19 4.90
CA VAL A 120 -10.36 12.03 6.05
C VAL A 120 -9.42 13.15 5.61
N VAL A 121 -9.68 14.35 6.11
CA VAL A 121 -8.84 15.52 5.93
C VAL A 121 -8.33 15.99 7.28
N THR A 122 -7.04 16.34 7.35
CA THR A 122 -6.42 16.81 8.60
C THR A 122 -5.54 18.01 8.30
N PHE A 123 -6.06 19.22 8.53
CA PHE A 123 -5.39 20.49 8.18
C PHE A 123 -5.00 21.31 9.42
N ASN A 124 -4.12 22.30 9.21
CA ASN A 124 -3.58 23.13 10.28
C ASN A 124 -4.42 24.38 10.57
N GLN A 125 -5.28 24.80 9.65
CA GLN A 125 -6.10 26.00 9.76
C GLN A 125 -7.56 25.69 9.46
N GLU A 126 -8.45 26.37 10.20
CA GLU A 126 -9.89 26.24 10.06
C GLU A 126 -10.37 26.68 8.67
N SER A 127 -9.78 27.73 8.09
CA SER A 127 -10.14 28.25 6.77
C SER A 127 -10.05 27.20 5.66
N ASP A 128 -9.06 26.30 5.74
CA ASP A 128 -8.90 25.22 4.77
C ASP A 128 -9.98 24.14 4.92
N MET A 129 -10.54 23.97 6.12
CA MET A 129 -11.68 23.08 6.38
C MET A 129 -13.00 23.71 5.98
N ASN A 130 -13.19 24.99 6.28
CA ASN A 130 -14.38 25.73 5.90
C ASN A 130 -14.54 25.78 4.36
N LEU A 131 -13.44 25.85 3.61
CA LEU A 131 -13.44 25.72 2.15
C LEU A 131 -14.14 24.44 1.65
N LEU A 132 -14.06 23.34 2.40
CA LEU A 132 -14.69 22.06 2.04
C LEU A 132 -16.15 21.98 2.49
N VAL A 133 -16.49 22.59 3.63
CA VAL A 133 -17.85 22.59 4.18
C VAL A 133 -18.78 23.48 3.36
N GLU A 134 -18.32 24.66 2.95
CA GLU A 134 -19.13 25.62 2.17
C GLU A 134 -19.41 25.15 0.74
N LYS A 135 -18.68 24.15 0.25
CA LYS A 135 -18.80 23.63 -1.11
C LYS A 135 -19.85 22.50 -1.25
N VAL A 136 -20.57 22.18 -0.17
CA VAL A 136 -21.67 21.20 -0.13
C VAL A 136 -22.98 21.86 -0.51
#